data_AF-A0A4U7AWM4-F1
#
_entry.id   AF-A0A4U7AWM4-F1
#
_cell.length_a   1.000
_cell.length_b   1.000
_cell.length_c   1.000
_cell.angle_alpha   90.00
_cell.angle_beta   90.00
_cell.angle_gamma   90.00
#
_symmetry.space_group_name_H-M   'P 1'
#
loop_
_entity.id
_entity.type
_entity.pdbx_description
1 polymer ?
#
loop_
_entity_poly.entity_id
_entity_poly.type
_entity_poly.pdbx_seq_one_letter_code
_entity_poly.pdbx_strand_id
1 'polypeptide(L)'
;MPGTSELNLVGQFFEEQFKQAWAYSRAGQHDEANELCKWLLLEPALGDLHRAGAHLILAHSPDQKVAHATAALKLYKELYTEEQKQELSREAKAGHDSLIQEAERVLKQAEADEAEYGYGYPGEENDRFMEEAEEAAKEESALKTDEANNSRAVSGDPHYAEMDLGEPIEQSSNAGDIKGKKDSDGGKDPEVEDIDADAHPMPSIEGLLTP
;
A
#
# COMPACT_ATOMS: atom_id res chain seq x y z
N MET A 1 9.97 18.80 -33.60
CA MET A 1 10.03 17.75 -32.56
C MET A 1 10.52 18.40 -31.28
N PRO A 2 9.64 18.81 -30.35
CA PRO A 2 10.06 19.16 -29.01
C PRO A 2 10.24 17.86 -28.22
N GLY A 3 11.47 17.61 -27.78
CA GLY A 3 11.81 16.49 -26.90
C GLY A 3 11.33 16.75 -25.48
N THR A 4 11.49 15.75 -24.62
CA THR A 4 11.21 15.66 -23.17
C THR A 4 11.88 16.73 -22.28
N SER A 5 12.28 17.87 -22.83
CA SER A 5 13.13 18.89 -22.24
C SER A 5 12.42 19.91 -21.35
N GLU A 6 11.11 19.81 -21.12
CA GLU A 6 10.34 20.81 -20.35
C GLU A 6 9.86 20.33 -18.97
N LEU A 7 10.29 19.15 -18.52
CA LEU A 7 10.08 18.72 -17.13
C LEU A 7 11.31 19.06 -16.28
N ASN A 8 11.09 19.64 -15.09
CA ASN A 8 12.13 19.77 -14.07
C ASN A 8 12.75 18.39 -13.78
N LEU A 9 14.03 18.31 -13.37
CA LEU A 9 14.73 17.05 -13.08
C LEU A 9 13.94 16.13 -12.14
N VAL A 10 13.24 16.73 -11.18
CA VAL A 10 12.34 16.02 -10.25
C VAL A 10 11.15 15.38 -10.98
N GLY A 11 10.54 16.08 -11.93
CA GLY A 11 9.43 15.55 -12.73
C GLY A 11 9.87 14.43 -13.67
N GLN A 12 11.07 14.54 -14.25
CA GLN A 12 11.63 13.46 -15.08
C GLN A 12 11.88 12.19 -14.26
N PHE A 13 12.41 12.34 -13.06
CA PHE A 13 12.62 11.21 -12.15
C PHE A 13 11.30 10.49 -11.81
N PHE A 14 10.25 11.22 -11.43
CA PHE A 14 8.95 10.61 -11.14
C PHE A 14 8.29 9.99 -12.38
N GLU A 15 8.44 10.61 -13.55
CA GLU A 15 7.98 10.04 -14.81
C GLU A 15 8.66 8.69 -15.10
N GLU A 16 9.97 8.57 -14.87
CA GLU A 16 10.71 7.31 -15.02
C GLU A 16 10.24 6.24 -14.04
N GLN A 17 10.09 6.58 -12.76
CA GLN A 17 9.58 5.65 -11.74
C GLN A 17 8.16 5.19 -12.07
N PHE A 18 7.31 6.10 -12.53
CA PHE A 18 5.94 5.76 -12.92
C PHE A 18 5.90 4.83 -14.13
N LYS A 19 6.73 5.07 -15.15
CA LYS A 19 6.89 4.15 -16.29
C LYS A 19 7.34 2.77 -15.83
N GLN A 20 8.28 2.72 -14.89
CA GLN A 20 8.76 1.47 -14.33
C GLN A 20 7.64 0.71 -13.58
N ALA A 21 6.79 1.40 -12.82
CA ALA A 21 5.65 0.79 -12.14
C ALA A 21 4.67 0.13 -13.14
N TRP A 22 4.37 0.82 -14.25
CA TRP A 22 3.56 0.24 -15.32
C TRP A 22 4.22 -0.95 -16.02
N ALA A 23 5.54 -0.89 -16.20
CA ALA A 23 6.30 -2.00 -16.79
C ALA A 23 6.21 -3.25 -15.89
N TYR A 24 6.35 -3.10 -14.57
CA TYR A 24 6.16 -4.19 -13.61
C TYR A 24 4.73 -4.75 -13.65
N SER A 25 3.73 -3.87 -13.62
CA SER A 25 2.31 -4.29 -13.68
C SER A 25 2.01 -5.13 -14.92
N ARG A 26 2.57 -4.75 -16.08
CA ARG A 26 2.42 -5.50 -17.35
C ARG A 26 3.18 -6.80 -17.41
N ALA A 27 4.29 -6.89 -16.71
CA ALA A 27 5.09 -8.10 -16.62
C ALA A 27 4.48 -9.11 -15.62
N GLY A 28 3.34 -8.81 -15.00
CA GLY A 28 2.74 -9.62 -13.93
C GLY A 28 3.47 -9.48 -12.59
N GLN A 29 4.43 -8.57 -12.50
CA GLN A 29 5.20 -8.27 -11.29
C GLN A 29 4.40 -7.30 -10.41
N HIS A 30 3.26 -7.77 -9.91
CA HIS A 30 2.29 -6.94 -9.20
C HIS A 30 2.82 -6.43 -7.87
N ASP A 31 3.62 -7.22 -7.15
CA ASP A 31 4.20 -6.80 -5.86
C ASP A 31 5.17 -5.63 -6.05
N GLU A 32 6.08 -5.72 -7.03
CA GLU A 32 7.01 -4.65 -7.35
C GLU A 32 6.30 -3.39 -7.85
N ALA A 33 5.25 -3.55 -8.66
CA ALA A 33 4.42 -2.45 -9.11
C ALA A 33 3.72 -1.76 -7.93
N ASN A 34 3.13 -2.54 -7.02
CA ASN A 34 2.39 -2.05 -5.86
C ASN A 34 3.31 -1.31 -4.89
N GLU A 35 4.47 -1.87 -4.55
CA GLU A 35 5.42 -1.22 -3.65
C GLU A 35 5.95 0.10 -4.22
N LEU A 36 6.24 0.14 -5.53
CA LEU A 36 6.67 1.37 -6.19
C LEU A 36 5.54 2.42 -6.21
N CYS A 37 4.30 2.01 -6.47
CA CYS A 37 3.14 2.90 -6.43
C CYS A 37 2.86 3.45 -5.02
N LYS A 38 2.97 2.63 -3.97
CA LYS A 38 2.84 3.09 -2.59
C LYS A 38 3.90 4.13 -2.27
N TRP A 39 5.16 3.87 -2.64
CA TRP A 39 6.25 4.83 -2.45
C TRP A 39 5.99 6.15 -3.20
N LEU A 40 5.57 6.10 -4.47
CA LEU A 40 5.22 7.29 -5.24
C LEU A 40 4.12 8.12 -4.56
N LEU A 41 3.09 7.49 -4.01
CA LEU A 41 1.97 8.19 -3.37
C LEU A 41 2.35 8.94 -2.07
N LEU A 42 3.49 8.58 -1.45
CA LEU A 42 4.04 9.31 -0.31
C LEU A 42 4.70 10.63 -0.72
N GLU A 43 5.04 10.79 -2.01
CA GLU A 43 5.75 11.95 -2.50
C GLU A 43 4.80 13.13 -2.73
N PRO A 44 4.96 14.26 -2.00
CA PRO A 44 4.05 15.39 -2.11
C PRO A 44 4.18 16.14 -3.44
N ALA A 45 5.33 16.02 -4.10
CA ALA A 45 5.60 16.63 -5.40
C ALA A 45 5.10 15.78 -6.58
N LEU A 46 4.48 14.63 -6.33
CA LEU A 46 3.93 13.78 -7.37
C LEU A 46 2.73 14.47 -8.04
N GLY A 47 2.77 14.61 -9.36
CA GLY A 47 1.69 15.20 -10.14
C GLY A 47 0.41 14.35 -10.10
N ASP A 48 -0.74 15.00 -10.26
CA ASP A 48 -2.05 14.34 -10.13
C ASP A 48 -2.27 13.23 -11.16
N LEU A 49 -1.70 13.36 -12.37
CA LEU A 49 -1.74 12.31 -13.39
C LEU A 49 -1.04 11.03 -12.90
N HIS A 50 0.16 11.17 -12.35
CA HIS A 50 0.93 10.04 -11.82
C HIS A 50 0.28 9.46 -10.58
N ARG A 51 -0.26 10.31 -9.70
CA ARG A 51 -1.02 9.92 -8.51
C ARG A 51 -2.26 9.11 -8.88
N ALA A 52 -3.02 9.54 -9.89
CA ALA A 52 -4.18 8.82 -10.42
C ALA A 52 -3.79 7.45 -10.95
N GLY A 53 -2.72 7.37 -11.75
CA GLY A 53 -2.24 6.09 -12.29
C GLY A 53 -1.66 5.15 -11.23
N ALA A 54 -0.99 5.67 -10.20
CA ALA A 54 -0.50 4.85 -9.10
C ALA A 54 -1.65 4.23 -8.31
N HIS A 55 -2.71 5.00 -8.06
CA HIS A 55 -3.96 4.47 -7.51
C HIS A 55 -4.63 3.45 -8.44
N LEU A 56 -4.59 3.66 -9.75
CA LEU A 56 -5.16 2.72 -10.72
C LEU A 56 -4.42 1.37 -10.69
N ILE A 57 -3.09 1.37 -10.61
CA ILE A 57 -2.31 0.13 -10.45
C ILE A 57 -2.66 -0.57 -9.14
N LEU A 58 -2.72 0.17 -8.02
CA LEU A 58 -3.05 -0.40 -6.72
C LEU A 58 -4.49 -0.92 -6.61
N ALA A 59 -5.41 -0.46 -7.47
CA ALA A 59 -6.77 -0.98 -7.53
C ALA A 59 -6.84 -2.45 -7.99
N HIS A 60 -5.78 -2.97 -8.61
CA HIS A 60 -5.66 -4.40 -8.92
C HIS A 60 -5.06 -5.21 -7.76
N SER A 61 -4.60 -4.55 -6.69
CA SER A 61 -4.10 -5.22 -5.49
C SER A 61 -5.27 -5.70 -4.61
N PRO A 62 -5.06 -6.73 -3.78
CA PRO A 62 -6.12 -7.23 -2.90
C PRO A 62 -6.48 -6.25 -1.76
N ASP A 63 -5.61 -5.30 -1.45
CA ASP A 63 -5.82 -4.34 -0.36
C ASP A 63 -6.52 -3.08 -0.86
N GLN A 64 -7.65 -2.73 -0.25
CA GLN A 64 -8.37 -1.47 -0.49
C GLN A 64 -8.67 -1.16 -1.98
N LYS A 65 -8.85 -2.18 -2.82
CA LYS A 65 -9.07 -2.04 -4.28
C LYS A 65 -10.12 -0.99 -4.65
N VAL A 66 -11.28 -0.97 -3.97
CA VAL A 66 -12.36 -0.01 -4.24
C VAL A 66 -11.95 1.42 -3.88
N ALA A 67 -11.26 1.61 -2.75
CA ALA A 67 -10.79 2.93 -2.34
C ALA A 67 -9.75 3.49 -3.34
N HIS A 68 -8.83 2.65 -3.79
CA HIS A 68 -7.84 3.01 -4.81
C HIS A 68 -8.48 3.30 -6.17
N ALA A 69 -9.41 2.45 -6.64
CA ALA A 69 -10.13 2.68 -7.90
C ALA A 69 -10.95 3.99 -7.86
N THR A 70 -11.61 4.26 -6.74
CA THR A 70 -12.38 5.50 -6.52
C THR A 70 -11.46 6.72 -6.55
N ALA A 71 -10.30 6.65 -5.89
CA ALA A 71 -9.33 7.75 -5.87
C ALA A 71 -8.77 8.03 -7.27
N ALA A 72 -8.41 6.98 -8.03
CA ALA A 72 -7.95 7.12 -9.41
C ALA A 72 -9.00 7.81 -10.30
N LEU A 73 -10.25 7.34 -10.25
CA LEU A 73 -11.34 7.91 -11.03
C LEU A 73 -11.59 9.38 -10.70
N LYS A 74 -11.57 9.73 -9.41
CA LYS A 74 -11.73 11.11 -8.95
C LYS A 74 -10.63 12.00 -9.51
N LEU A 75 -9.36 11.60 -9.36
CA LEU A 75 -8.21 12.38 -9.84
C LEU A 75 -8.24 12.54 -11.36
N TYR A 76 -8.58 11.49 -12.12
CA TYR A 76 -8.72 11.64 -13.58
C TYR A 76 -9.84 12.62 -13.94
N LYS A 77 -11.00 12.59 -13.28
CA LYS A 77 -12.09 13.55 -13.54
C LYS A 77 -11.71 15.00 -13.21
N GLU A 78 -10.87 15.19 -12.20
CA GLU A 78 -10.42 16.49 -11.69
C GLU A 78 -9.12 16.99 -12.34
N LEU A 79 -8.46 16.19 -13.19
CA LEU A 79 -7.14 16.48 -13.77
C LEU A 79 -7.09 17.80 -14.56
N TYR A 80 -8.22 18.17 -15.19
CA TYR A 80 -8.35 19.39 -15.97
C TYR A 80 -9.59 20.17 -15.54
N THR A 81 -9.50 21.50 -15.47
CA THR A 81 -10.68 22.35 -15.30
C THR A 81 -11.52 22.36 -16.57
N GLU A 82 -12.78 22.81 -16.48
CA GLU A 82 -13.66 22.88 -17.64
C GLU A 82 -13.12 23.81 -18.74
N GLU A 83 -12.39 24.85 -18.38
CA GLU A 83 -11.71 25.74 -19.31
C GLU A 83 -10.54 25.03 -20.01
N GLN A 84 -9.68 24.35 -19.25
CA GLN A 84 -8.56 23.58 -19.80
C GLN A 84 -9.05 22.47 -20.72
N LYS A 85 -10.15 21.79 -20.36
CA LYS A 85 -10.78 20.79 -21.21
C LYS A 85 -11.19 21.36 -22.56
N GLN A 86 -11.58 22.63 -22.67
CA GLN A 86 -11.93 23.21 -23.98
C GLN A 86 -10.70 23.39 -24.86
N GLU A 87 -9.57 23.75 -24.26
CA GLU A 87 -8.29 24.02 -24.93
C GLU A 87 -7.53 22.77 -25.33
N LEU A 88 -7.79 21.62 -24.69
CA LEU A 88 -7.15 20.35 -25.03
C LEU A 88 -7.32 19.99 -26.52
N SER A 89 -6.26 19.46 -27.12
CA SER A 89 -6.30 18.86 -28.46
C SER A 89 -7.30 17.69 -28.50
N ARG A 90 -7.74 17.31 -29.71
CA ARG A 90 -8.69 16.19 -29.87
C ARG A 90 -8.08 14.88 -29.35
N GLU A 91 -6.80 14.70 -29.59
CA GLU A 91 -6.01 13.54 -29.16
C GLU A 91 -5.87 13.52 -27.64
N ALA A 92 -5.58 14.66 -27.01
CA ALA A 92 -5.50 14.78 -25.55
C ALA A 92 -6.84 14.46 -24.88
N LYS A 93 -7.94 15.03 -25.40
CA LYS A 93 -9.31 14.73 -24.94
C LYS A 93 -9.62 13.23 -25.01
N ALA A 94 -9.32 12.61 -26.15
CA ALA A 94 -9.55 11.17 -26.32
C ALA A 94 -8.72 10.33 -25.34
N GLY A 95 -7.45 10.71 -25.09
CA GLY A 95 -6.61 10.06 -24.09
C GLY A 95 -7.17 10.22 -22.67
N HIS A 96 -7.65 11.42 -22.33
CA HIS A 96 -8.25 11.72 -21.03
C HIS A 96 -9.53 10.92 -20.79
N ASP A 97 -10.43 10.91 -21.77
CA ASP A 97 -11.68 10.14 -21.72
C ASP A 97 -11.40 8.64 -21.61
N SER A 98 -10.37 8.13 -22.29
CA SER A 98 -9.95 6.73 -22.18
C SER A 98 -9.46 6.38 -20.78
N LEU A 99 -8.73 7.27 -20.10
CA LEU A 99 -8.29 7.06 -18.72
C LEU A 99 -9.47 7.02 -17.75
N ILE A 100 -10.46 7.90 -17.93
CA ILE A 100 -11.67 7.91 -17.12
C ILE A 100 -12.46 6.61 -17.32
N GLN A 101 -12.66 6.19 -18.58
CA GLN A 101 -13.38 4.95 -18.88
C GLN A 101 -12.69 3.73 -18.26
N GLU A 102 -11.37 3.69 -18.31
CA GLU A 102 -10.60 2.61 -17.70
C GLU A 102 -10.73 2.61 -16.18
N ALA A 103 -10.62 3.77 -15.53
CA ALA A 103 -10.82 3.88 -14.08
C ALA A 103 -12.26 3.50 -13.65
N GLU A 104 -13.29 3.85 -14.45
CA GLU A 104 -14.66 3.42 -14.21
C GLU A 104 -14.84 1.91 -14.36
N ARG A 105 -14.16 1.29 -15.33
CA ARG A 105 -14.16 -0.16 -15.52
C ARG A 105 -13.52 -0.87 -14.33
N VAL A 106 -12.34 -0.42 -13.92
CA VAL A 106 -11.62 -0.97 -12.77
C VAL A 106 -12.42 -0.81 -11.48
N LEU A 107 -13.08 0.34 -11.26
CA LEU A 107 -13.94 0.53 -10.10
C LEU A 107 -15.11 -0.47 -10.07
N LYS A 108 -15.81 -0.64 -11.20
CA LYS A 108 -16.91 -1.62 -11.29
C LYS A 108 -16.43 -3.04 -11.03
N GLN A 109 -15.24 -3.40 -11.52
CA GLN A 109 -14.65 -4.71 -11.25
C GLN A 109 -14.32 -4.88 -9.77
N ALA A 110 -13.65 -3.87 -9.17
CA ALA A 110 -13.31 -3.89 -7.75
C ALA A 110 -14.54 -4.00 -6.85
N GLU A 111 -15.62 -3.29 -7.17
CA GLU A 111 -16.92 -3.38 -6.48
C GLU A 111 -17.56 -4.76 -6.66
N ALA A 112 -17.52 -5.33 -7.86
CA ALA A 112 -18.05 -6.67 -8.13
C ALA A 112 -17.27 -7.75 -7.35
N ASP A 113 -15.94 -7.68 -7.36
CA ASP A 113 -15.10 -8.62 -6.62
C ASP A 113 -15.26 -8.45 -5.10
N GLU A 114 -15.48 -7.23 -4.61
CA GLU A 114 -15.80 -7.01 -3.19
C GLU A 114 -17.20 -7.55 -2.84
N ALA A 115 -18.17 -7.45 -3.74
CA ALA A 115 -19.49 -8.04 -3.52
C ALA A 115 -19.47 -9.58 -3.57
N GLU A 116 -18.67 -10.17 -4.47
CA GLU A 116 -18.53 -11.62 -4.65
C GLU A 116 -17.72 -12.27 -3.50
N TYR A 117 -16.60 -11.67 -3.13
CA TYR A 117 -15.67 -12.23 -2.13
C TYR A 117 -15.75 -11.57 -0.75
N GLY A 118 -16.39 -10.40 -0.61
CA GLY A 118 -16.62 -9.72 0.67
C GLY A 118 -17.62 -10.43 1.58
N TYR A 119 -18.27 -11.49 1.09
CA TYR A 119 -19.10 -12.42 1.85
C TYR A 119 -18.39 -13.75 2.20
N GLY A 120 -17.07 -13.87 1.98
CA GLY A 120 -16.34 -15.14 1.96
C GLY A 120 -15.53 -15.53 3.21
N TYR A 121 -15.56 -14.76 4.31
CA TYR A 121 -15.17 -15.28 5.63
C TYR A 121 -16.41 -15.27 6.54
N PRO A 122 -17.30 -16.27 6.46
CA PRO A 122 -18.10 -16.60 7.62
C PRO A 122 -17.12 -16.91 8.75
N GLY A 123 -17.19 -16.13 9.82
CA GLY A 123 -16.39 -16.31 11.02
C GLY A 123 -16.72 -17.60 11.78
N GLU A 124 -16.98 -18.74 11.12
CA GLU A 124 -17.17 -20.00 11.83
C GLU A 124 -15.85 -20.50 12.44
N GLU A 125 -14.70 -20.21 11.83
CA GLU A 125 -13.39 -20.48 12.46
C GLU A 125 -12.98 -19.40 13.46
N ASN A 126 -13.44 -18.15 13.28
CA ASN A 126 -13.10 -17.04 14.19
C ASN A 126 -13.96 -17.05 15.46
N ASP A 127 -15.24 -17.41 15.36
CA ASP A 127 -16.12 -17.62 16.50
C ASP A 127 -15.64 -18.81 17.33
N ARG A 128 -15.17 -19.89 16.69
CA ARG A 128 -14.61 -21.06 17.38
C ARG A 128 -13.29 -20.73 18.10
N PHE A 129 -12.44 -19.90 17.50
CA PHE A 129 -11.19 -19.45 18.11
C PHE A 129 -11.40 -18.46 19.25
N MET A 130 -12.39 -17.56 19.14
CA MET A 130 -12.79 -16.64 20.21
C MET A 130 -13.49 -17.35 21.37
N GLU A 131 -14.32 -18.36 21.09
CA GLU A 131 -14.97 -19.19 22.12
C GLU A 131 -13.92 -20.03 22.88
N GLU A 132 -12.94 -20.63 22.21
CA GLU A 132 -11.84 -21.38 22.83
C GLU A 132 -10.93 -20.48 23.69
N ALA A 133 -10.65 -19.25 23.24
CA ALA A 133 -9.89 -18.27 24.01
C ALA A 133 -10.66 -17.76 25.26
N GLU A 134 -11.98 -17.61 25.16
CA GLU A 134 -12.82 -17.20 26.30
C GLU A 134 -12.96 -18.34 27.33
N GLU A 135 -13.02 -19.60 26.89
CA GLU A 135 -13.06 -20.77 27.77
C GLU A 135 -11.74 -20.95 28.53
N ALA A 136 -10.60 -20.81 27.85
CA ALA A 136 -9.27 -20.85 28.50
C ALA A 136 -9.08 -19.73 29.55
N ALA A 137 -9.58 -18.51 29.29
CA ALA A 137 -9.50 -17.41 30.24
C ALA A 137 -10.36 -17.62 31.49
N LYS A 138 -11.51 -18.30 31.36
CA LYS A 138 -12.37 -18.65 32.50
C LYS A 138 -11.73 -19.71 33.40
N GLU A 139 -11.06 -20.70 32.83
CA GLU A 139 -10.36 -21.75 33.60
C GLU A 139 -9.16 -21.19 34.41
N GLU A 140 -8.38 -20.26 33.85
CA GLU A 140 -7.28 -19.61 34.56
C GLU A 140 -7.76 -18.73 35.75
N SER A 141 -8.93 -18.10 35.60
CA SER A 141 -9.51 -17.24 36.65
C SER A 141 -10.02 -18.00 37.86
N ALA A 142 -10.41 -19.28 37.69
CA ALA A 142 -10.91 -20.14 38.76
C ALA A 142 -9.80 -20.67 39.69
N LEU A 143 -8.55 -20.71 39.23
CA LEU A 143 -7.39 -21.17 40.01
C LEU A 143 -6.76 -20.08 40.89
N LYS A 144 -7.03 -18.79 40.62
CA LYS A 144 -6.42 -17.65 41.33
C LYS A 144 -7.20 -17.19 42.58
N THR A 145 -8.39 -17.72 42.84
CA THR A 145 -9.23 -17.26 43.96
C THR A 145 -8.91 -17.89 45.33
N ASP A 146 -8.03 -18.91 45.39
CA ASP A 146 -7.69 -19.56 46.67
C ASP A 146 -6.45 -18.96 47.38
N GLU A 147 -5.62 -18.17 46.70
CA GLU A 147 -4.39 -17.60 47.28
C GLU A 147 -4.55 -16.20 47.91
N ALA A 148 -5.68 -15.53 47.73
CA ALA A 148 -5.85 -14.13 48.13
C ALA A 148 -6.23 -13.91 49.62
N ASN A 149 -6.44 -14.97 50.41
CA ASN A 149 -6.97 -14.85 51.78
C ASN A 149 -5.93 -14.88 52.92
N ASN A 150 -4.62 -14.97 52.63
CA ASN A 150 -3.59 -15.14 53.68
C ASN A 150 -2.57 -14.00 53.84
N SER A 151 -2.77 -12.82 53.25
CA SER A 151 -1.83 -11.69 53.41
C SER A 151 -2.45 -10.47 54.11
N ARG A 152 -3.45 -10.69 54.96
CA ARG A 152 -3.93 -9.69 55.94
C ARG A 152 -3.09 -9.75 57.23
N ALA A 153 -1.89 -9.19 57.19
CA ALA A 153 -1.25 -8.54 58.34
C ALA A 153 0.14 -8.02 57.94
N VAL A 154 0.31 -6.69 57.97
CA VAL A 154 1.27 -5.97 58.83
C VAL A 154 1.35 -4.53 58.29
N SER A 155 0.75 -3.64 59.08
CA SER A 155 0.90 -2.19 59.05
C SER A 155 2.29 -1.78 59.57
N GLY A 156 2.86 -0.69 59.04
CA GLY A 156 3.96 0.01 59.74
C GLY A 156 4.77 1.00 58.90
N ASP A 157 4.22 2.21 58.78
CA ASP A 157 4.80 3.57 58.62
C ASP A 157 6.08 3.92 57.81
N PRO A 158 6.13 5.15 57.23
CA PRO A 158 7.15 5.61 56.30
C PRO A 158 8.28 6.42 56.96
N HIS A 159 9.48 6.39 56.38
CA HIS A 159 10.57 7.29 56.76
C HIS A 159 11.31 7.82 55.52
N TYR A 160 11.45 9.14 55.47
CA TYR A 160 12.14 9.96 54.45
C TYR A 160 13.67 9.76 54.44
N ALA A 161 14.28 9.85 53.26
CA ALA A 161 15.58 10.50 52.94
C ALA A 161 15.81 10.36 51.42
N GLU A 162 15.72 11.41 50.61
CA GLU A 162 16.84 12.29 50.17
C GLU A 162 18.04 11.58 49.53
N MET A 163 18.67 12.26 48.56
CA MET A 163 19.87 11.93 47.75
C MET A 163 19.54 11.34 46.36
N ASP A 164 20.14 11.76 45.24
CA ASP A 164 21.10 12.81 44.89
C ASP A 164 21.13 12.87 43.33
N LEU A 165 21.55 14.00 42.78
CA LEU A 165 21.68 14.29 41.36
C LEU A 165 22.88 13.56 40.73
N GLY A 166 22.75 13.07 39.48
CA GLY A 166 23.92 12.62 38.70
C GLY A 166 23.59 11.99 37.34
N GLU A 167 23.64 12.79 36.28
CA GLU A 167 23.91 12.37 34.89
C GLU A 167 25.37 11.82 34.77
N PRO A 168 25.90 11.27 33.63
CA PRO A 168 25.36 11.21 32.27
C PRO A 168 25.54 9.88 31.48
N ILE A 169 24.78 9.81 30.39
CA ILE A 169 25.01 9.23 29.06
C ILE A 169 26.40 8.61 28.81
N GLU A 170 26.44 7.30 28.49
CA GLU A 170 27.51 6.71 27.68
C GLU A 170 26.96 6.15 26.37
N GLN A 171 27.46 6.73 25.27
CA GLN A 171 27.33 6.24 23.91
C GLN A 171 28.25 5.02 23.75
N SER A 172 27.66 3.84 23.55
CA SER A 172 28.41 2.64 23.14
C SER A 172 28.19 2.40 21.65
N SER A 173 29.18 2.77 20.86
CA SER A 173 29.35 2.38 19.46
C SER A 173 29.66 0.88 19.41
N ASN A 174 28.96 0.11 18.58
CA ASN A 174 29.49 -1.18 18.16
C ASN A 174 29.22 -1.39 16.66
N ALA A 175 30.27 -1.17 15.88
CA ALA A 175 30.37 -1.56 14.48
C ALA A 175 30.78 -3.04 14.44
N GLY A 176 29.90 -3.87 13.89
CA GLY A 176 30.16 -5.29 13.66
C GLY A 176 30.14 -5.60 12.18
N ASP A 177 31.34 -5.62 11.58
CA ASP A 177 31.63 -6.24 10.29
C ASP A 177 31.30 -7.75 10.32
N ILE A 178 30.43 -8.23 9.41
CA ILE A 178 30.40 -9.65 9.05
C ILE A 178 30.39 -9.80 7.54
N LYS A 179 31.47 -10.42 7.08
CA LYS A 179 31.86 -10.71 5.71
C LYS A 179 31.32 -12.09 5.32
N GLY A 180 30.53 -12.14 4.26
CA GLY A 180 30.46 -13.23 3.28
C GLY A 180 29.81 -14.55 3.69
N LYS A 181 28.82 -14.98 2.89
CA LYS A 181 28.88 -16.27 2.19
C LYS A 181 27.89 -16.29 1.04
N LYS A 182 28.39 -16.88 -0.04
CA LYS A 182 27.82 -17.04 -1.36
C LYS A 182 27.45 -18.50 -1.43
N ASP A 183 26.18 -18.84 -1.39
CA ASP A 183 25.71 -20.18 -1.71
C ASP A 183 24.56 -20.08 -2.71
N SER A 184 24.81 -20.74 -3.83
CA SER A 184 23.97 -20.91 -5.00
C SER A 184 23.09 -22.15 -4.83
N ASP A 185 21.78 -22.01 -5.06
CA ASP A 185 20.88 -23.09 -5.45
C ASP A 185 19.65 -22.40 -6.10
N GLY A 186 19.21 -22.68 -7.33
CA GLY A 186 19.22 -23.96 -8.01
C GLY A 186 17.91 -24.71 -7.79
N GLY A 187 16.73 -24.08 -7.95
CA GLY A 187 15.46 -24.75 -7.65
C GLY A 187 14.24 -24.18 -8.36
N LYS A 188 13.93 -24.77 -9.53
CA LYS A 188 12.63 -25.00 -10.15
C LYS A 188 11.60 -23.87 -10.24
N ASP A 189 11.35 -23.48 -11.49
CA ASP A 189 10.16 -22.80 -11.97
C ASP A 189 8.88 -23.55 -11.51
N PRO A 190 7.96 -22.90 -10.78
CA PRO A 190 6.58 -23.34 -10.76
C PRO A 190 5.93 -22.96 -12.10
N GLU A 191 5.21 -23.91 -12.68
CA GLU A 191 4.38 -23.73 -13.87
C GLU A 191 3.51 -22.49 -13.71
N VAL A 192 3.76 -21.49 -14.55
CA VAL A 192 2.89 -20.33 -14.72
C VAL A 192 1.57 -20.84 -15.30
N GLU A 193 0.55 -20.92 -14.46
CA GLU A 193 -0.82 -20.97 -14.93
C GLU A 193 -1.08 -19.73 -15.78
N ASP A 194 -1.74 -19.93 -16.92
CA ASP A 194 -2.06 -18.90 -17.90
C ASP A 194 -2.91 -17.80 -17.24
N ILE A 195 -2.25 -16.74 -16.75
CA ILE A 195 -2.93 -15.50 -16.35
C ILE A 195 -3.41 -14.85 -17.65
N ASP A 196 -4.73 -14.79 -17.81
CA ASP A 196 -5.41 -14.24 -18.97
C ASP A 196 -4.74 -12.94 -19.45
N ALA A 197 -4.27 -12.99 -20.70
CA ALA A 197 -3.50 -11.96 -21.38
C ALA A 197 -4.35 -10.74 -21.78
N ASP A 198 -5.21 -10.24 -20.89
CA ASP A 198 -5.88 -8.94 -21.01
C ASP A 198 -5.00 -7.79 -20.49
N ALA A 199 -3.68 -7.90 -20.71
CA ALA A 199 -2.76 -6.78 -20.60
C ALA A 199 -3.08 -5.75 -21.70
N HIS A 200 -4.09 -4.91 -21.45
CA HIS A 200 -4.53 -3.90 -22.38
C HIS A 200 -3.40 -2.86 -22.63
N PRO A 201 -3.21 -2.45 -23.89
CA PRO A 201 -2.17 -1.48 -24.27
C PRO A 201 -2.39 -0.13 -23.56
N MET A 202 -1.31 0.66 -23.42
CA MET A 202 -1.35 1.91 -22.63
C MET A 202 -2.45 2.80 -23.23
N PRO A 203 -3.28 3.48 -22.42
CA PRO A 203 -3.81 4.75 -22.88
C PRO A 203 -2.58 5.61 -23.20
N SER A 204 -2.43 6.01 -24.47
CA SER A 204 -1.27 6.77 -24.93
C SER A 204 -1.21 8.12 -24.22
N ILE A 205 -0.48 8.19 -23.11
CA ILE A 205 -0.15 9.41 -22.37
C ILE A 205 0.67 10.40 -23.21
N GLU A 206 1.23 9.96 -24.34
CA GLU A 206 1.94 10.81 -25.30
C GLU A 206 1.06 11.94 -25.86
N GLY A 207 -0.28 11.79 -25.85
CA GLY A 207 -1.20 12.85 -26.30
C GLY A 207 -1.63 13.84 -25.22
N LEU A 208 -1.41 13.56 -23.93
CA LEU A 208 -1.91 14.37 -22.80
C LEU A 208 -0.92 15.44 -22.31
N LEU A 209 0.31 15.40 -22.81
CA LEU A 209 1.42 16.28 -22.41
C LEU A 209 1.76 17.34 -23.47
N THR A 210 0.99 17.45 -24.55
CA THR A 210 1.14 18.52 -25.54
C THR A 210 0.10 19.61 -25.32
N PRO A 211 0.49 20.86 -25.01
CA PRO A 211 -0.39 22.01 -25.07
C PRO A 211 -0.82 22.33 -26.51
#